data_AF-A0A5C1A5E8-F1
#
_entry.id   AF-A0A5C1A5E8-F1
#
_cell.length_a   1.000
_cell.length_b   1.000
_cell.length_c   1.000
_cell.angle_alpha   90.00
_cell.angle_beta   90.00
_cell.angle_gamma   90.00
#
_symmetry.space_group_name_H-M   'P 1'
#
loop_
_entity.id
_entity.type
_entity.pdbx_description
1 polymer ?
#
loop_
_entity_poly.entity_id
_entity_poly.type
_entity_poly.pdbx_seq_one_letter_code
_entity_poly.pdbx_strand_id
1 'polypeptide(L)'
;MSKKPKPENRIWAYWRVLLDERVRTYVVVTAAALLVIFVAQLMSGSLIAGAVPFAIGLTALGLRWVGMPVVCVLSVAYFQALPFGIPINGGFPIDARQTHFRIQDLLLVMAVVVYLIAQYRVYSLAHMAVPDERQLRYQRGDKPDLRDPALISEQEVPQLMVAAAAVVIAGQMIWLGLSEVVLDFRQLPPIRPRQAGMFGSVEGAMPPQASRWLLFVLSFGVLVFVTRLAFWYWKLRTLNRAEAQMILADAGWAEMRREAARQETWRAWGKYRARRLLPKPKLKRRPSDPVKPWVGAAIFRSCLIMVIAGVIAILLVAFGVWLLDSRRR
;
A
#
# COMPACT_ATOMS: atom_id res chain seq x y z
N MET A 1 48.01 2.24 -13.16
CA MET A 1 47.06 1.92 -12.06
C MET A 1 45.98 2.99 -12.01
N SER A 2 44.75 2.68 -12.47
CA SER A 2 43.62 3.61 -12.38
C SER A 2 43.14 3.69 -10.92
N LYS A 3 43.14 4.89 -10.33
CA LYS A 3 42.58 5.11 -8.98
C LYS A 3 41.09 4.79 -9.02
N LYS A 4 40.64 3.79 -8.27
CA LYS A 4 39.21 3.52 -8.11
C LYS A 4 38.53 4.80 -7.59
N PRO A 5 37.44 5.27 -8.23
CA PRO A 5 36.76 6.48 -7.79
C PRO A 5 36.25 6.28 -6.36
N LYS A 6 36.38 7.33 -5.54
CA LYS A 6 35.91 7.33 -4.15
C LYS A 6 34.39 7.07 -4.15
N PRO A 7 33.87 6.18 -3.30
CA PRO A 7 32.43 5.88 -3.28
C PRO A 7 31.66 7.16 -2.95
N GLU A 8 30.85 7.60 -3.91
CA GLU A 8 29.97 8.75 -3.74
C GLU A 8 28.93 8.44 -2.65
N ASN A 9 28.68 9.41 -1.77
CA ASN A 9 27.68 9.28 -0.72
C ASN A 9 26.29 9.12 -1.38
N ARG A 10 25.57 8.05 -1.00
CA ARG A 10 24.25 7.70 -1.55
C ARG A 10 23.23 8.83 -1.44
N ILE A 11 23.35 9.68 -0.41
CA ILE A 11 22.46 10.82 -0.19
C ILE A 11 22.67 11.88 -1.28
N TRP A 12 23.93 12.22 -1.60
CA TRP A 12 24.25 13.21 -2.63
C TRP A 12 23.85 12.74 -4.03
N ALA A 13 24.04 11.45 -4.34
CA ALA A 13 23.59 10.87 -5.61
C ALA A 13 22.06 10.99 -5.78
N TYR A 14 21.30 10.81 -4.69
CA TYR A 14 19.85 10.97 -4.71
C TYR A 14 19.42 12.43 -4.97
N TRP A 15 20.01 13.37 -4.23
CA TRP A 15 19.70 14.79 -4.43
C TRP A 15 20.04 15.27 -5.83
N ARG A 16 21.12 14.77 -6.44
CA ARG A 16 21.44 15.07 -7.83
C ARG A 16 20.33 14.60 -8.80
N VAL A 17 19.76 13.43 -8.58
CA VAL A 17 18.63 12.92 -9.39
C VAL A 17 17.38 13.78 -9.18
N LEU A 18 17.09 14.23 -7.95
CA LEU A 18 15.95 15.11 -7.69
C LEU A 18 16.10 16.50 -8.31
N LEU A 19 17.34 16.98 -8.44
CA LEU A 19 17.66 18.28 -9.04
C LEU A 19 17.74 18.25 -10.57
N ASP A 20 17.67 17.06 -11.19
CA ASP A 20 17.56 16.93 -12.64
C ASP A 20 16.29 17.65 -13.13
N GLU A 21 16.40 18.40 -14.21
CA GLU A 21 15.35 19.27 -14.74
C GLU A 21 14.04 18.51 -14.99
N ARG A 22 14.12 17.29 -15.52
CA ARG A 22 12.95 16.47 -15.82
C ARG A 22 12.28 15.89 -14.57
N VAL A 23 13.08 15.54 -13.56
CA VAL A 23 12.57 15.03 -12.27
C VAL A 23 11.99 16.16 -11.44
N ARG A 24 12.59 17.36 -11.52
CA ARG A 24 12.17 18.57 -10.82
C ARG A 24 10.70 18.91 -11.09
N THR A 25 10.22 18.73 -12.32
CA THR A 25 8.80 18.94 -12.65
C THR A 25 7.88 18.06 -11.81
N TYR A 26 8.21 16.78 -11.63
CA TYR A 26 7.42 15.88 -10.78
C TYR A 26 7.53 16.23 -9.29
N VAL A 27 8.69 16.67 -8.83
CA VAL A 27 8.88 17.14 -7.45
C VAL A 27 8.00 18.37 -7.18
N VAL A 28 7.97 19.33 -8.11
CA VAL A 28 7.11 20.53 -8.03
C VAL A 28 5.63 20.15 -8.04
N VAL A 29 5.21 19.27 -8.94
CA VAL A 29 3.82 18.76 -9.00
C VAL A 29 3.44 18.06 -7.68
N THR A 30 4.34 17.25 -7.12
CA THR A 30 4.13 16.58 -5.83
C THR A 30 3.99 17.60 -4.70
N ALA A 31 4.87 18.60 -4.64
CA ALA A 31 4.81 19.65 -3.63
C ALA A 31 3.52 20.49 -3.73
N ALA A 32 3.10 20.82 -4.95
CA ALA A 32 1.84 21.52 -5.20
C ALA A 32 0.63 20.68 -4.76
N ALA A 33 0.62 19.38 -5.07
CA ALA A 33 -0.44 18.48 -4.61
C ALA A 33 -0.48 18.36 -3.08
N LEU A 34 0.67 18.25 -2.42
CA LEU A 34 0.76 18.27 -0.95
C LEU A 34 0.24 19.58 -0.35
N LEU A 35 0.53 20.72 -0.99
CA LEU A 35 0.00 22.00 -0.56
C LEU A 35 -1.53 22.05 -0.68
N VAL A 36 -2.10 21.54 -1.76
CA VAL A 36 -3.56 21.45 -1.92
C VAL A 36 -4.17 20.51 -0.88
N ILE A 37 -3.54 19.36 -0.59
CA ILE A 37 -3.97 18.46 0.50
C ILE A 37 -3.97 19.20 1.85
N PHE A 38 -2.89 19.94 2.15
CA PHE A 38 -2.78 20.73 3.37
C PHE A 38 -3.90 21.76 3.48
N VAL A 39 -4.14 22.55 2.43
CA VAL A 39 -5.18 23.60 2.42
C VAL A 39 -6.57 22.97 2.50
N ALA A 40 -6.86 21.93 1.74
CA ALA A 40 -8.14 21.24 1.76
C ALA A 40 -8.45 20.62 3.14
N GLN A 41 -7.44 20.09 3.83
CA GLN A 41 -7.58 19.61 5.21
C GLN A 41 -7.70 20.76 6.21
N LEU A 42 -6.99 21.87 6.02
CA LEU A 42 -7.10 23.04 6.90
C LEU A 42 -8.52 23.64 6.86
N MET A 43 -9.15 23.66 5.68
CA MET A 43 -10.55 24.08 5.50
C MET A 43 -11.56 23.17 6.25
N SER A 44 -11.16 21.98 6.68
CA SER A 44 -11.97 21.12 7.55
C SER A 44 -12.04 21.61 9.01
N GLY A 45 -11.22 22.60 9.38
CA GLY A 45 -11.20 23.24 10.68
C GLY A 45 -10.10 22.76 11.63
N SER A 46 -9.15 21.94 11.15
CA SER A 46 -8.06 21.40 11.97
C SER A 46 -6.70 21.61 11.32
N LEU A 47 -5.83 22.37 12.00
CA LEU A 47 -4.44 22.56 11.57
C LEU A 47 -3.66 21.24 11.60
N ILE A 48 -3.90 20.40 12.61
CA ILE A 48 -3.23 19.10 12.77
C ILE A 48 -3.57 18.18 11.60
N ALA A 49 -4.84 18.18 11.17
CA ALA A 49 -5.31 17.40 10.03
C ALA A 49 -4.60 17.73 8.71
N GLY A 50 -4.22 19.00 8.51
CA GLY A 50 -3.42 19.41 7.37
C GLY A 50 -1.93 19.14 7.57
N ALA A 51 -1.37 19.55 8.71
CA ALA A 51 0.06 19.54 8.96
C ALA A 51 0.67 18.14 8.97
N VAL A 52 -0.03 17.15 9.54
CA VAL A 52 0.50 15.78 9.67
C VAL A 52 0.66 15.08 8.32
N PRO A 53 -0.37 14.98 7.45
CA PRO A 53 -0.19 14.42 6.11
C PRO A 53 0.85 15.19 5.28
N PHE A 54 0.87 16.52 5.40
CA PHE A 54 1.85 17.36 4.70
C PHE A 54 3.30 17.01 5.10
N ALA A 55 3.58 16.91 6.40
CA ALA A 55 4.90 16.54 6.91
C ALA A 55 5.29 15.09 6.51
N ILE A 56 4.34 14.15 6.52
CA ILE A 56 4.55 12.79 6.04
C ILE A 56 4.88 12.80 4.54
N GLY A 57 4.18 13.59 3.75
CA GLY A 57 4.44 13.76 2.31
C GLY A 57 5.81 14.36 2.02
N LEU A 58 6.22 15.39 2.74
CA LEU A 58 7.55 16.00 2.61
C LEU A 58 8.66 15.03 3.04
N THR A 59 8.47 14.31 4.15
CA THR A 59 9.43 13.29 4.59
C THR A 59 9.51 12.12 3.60
N ALA A 60 8.42 11.78 2.90
CA ALA A 60 8.42 10.81 1.80
C ALA A 60 9.40 11.23 0.69
N LEU A 61 9.38 12.50 0.28
CA LEU A 61 10.30 13.06 -0.71
C LEU A 61 11.76 12.99 -0.25
N GLY A 62 12.04 13.21 1.03
CA GLY A 62 13.41 13.19 1.57
C GLY A 62 13.98 11.78 1.85
N LEU A 63 13.19 10.89 2.45
CA LEU A 63 13.67 9.65 3.08
C LEU A 63 13.62 8.40 2.18
N ARG A 64 13.16 8.53 0.93
CA ARG A 64 13.13 7.42 -0.07
C ARG A 64 12.35 6.18 0.38
N TRP A 65 11.42 6.31 1.32
CA TRP A 65 10.69 5.15 1.84
C TRP A 65 9.45 4.86 0.99
N VAL A 66 9.46 3.74 0.27
CA VAL A 66 8.41 3.32 -0.67
C VAL A 66 7.01 3.23 -0.02
N GLY A 67 6.92 2.98 1.28
CA GLY A 67 5.65 2.92 2.02
C GLY A 67 5.06 4.27 2.39
N MET A 68 5.84 5.36 2.36
CA MET A 68 5.41 6.68 2.84
C MET A 68 4.20 7.29 2.11
N PRO A 69 4.04 7.15 0.77
CA PRO A 69 2.85 7.68 0.09
C PRO A 69 1.56 7.04 0.60
N VAL A 70 1.60 5.73 0.90
CA VAL A 70 0.45 5.01 1.49
C VAL A 70 0.16 5.54 2.90
N VAL A 71 1.20 5.76 3.72
CA VAL A 71 1.04 6.34 5.07
C VAL A 71 0.44 7.75 4.99
N CYS A 72 0.83 8.55 4.00
CA CYS A 72 0.25 9.87 3.75
C CYS A 72 -1.24 9.79 3.38
N VAL A 73 -1.64 8.85 2.52
CA VAL A 73 -3.07 8.67 2.17
C VAL A 73 -3.88 8.17 3.36
N LEU A 74 -3.33 7.22 4.13
CA LEU A 74 -3.96 6.73 5.34
C LEU A 74 -4.14 7.84 6.38
N SER A 75 -3.18 8.76 6.52
CA SER A 75 -3.31 9.89 7.42
C SER A 75 -4.35 10.91 6.92
N VAL A 76 -4.40 11.20 5.61
CA VAL A 76 -5.49 12.00 5.01
C VAL A 76 -6.86 11.38 5.33
N ALA A 77 -7.02 10.08 5.09
CA ALA A 77 -8.26 9.36 5.35
C ALA A 77 -8.62 9.35 6.85
N TYR A 78 -7.63 9.15 7.72
CA TYR A 78 -7.81 9.19 9.17
C TYR A 78 -8.35 10.54 9.64
N PHE A 79 -7.75 11.65 9.17
CA PHE A 79 -8.20 12.99 9.57
C PHE A 79 -9.50 13.43 8.88
N GLN A 80 -9.85 12.86 7.72
CA GLN A 80 -11.19 13.03 7.16
C GLN A 80 -12.26 12.35 8.04
N ALA A 81 -11.95 11.20 8.62
CA ALA A 81 -12.84 10.53 9.58
C ALA A 81 -12.85 11.21 10.96
N LEU A 82 -11.70 11.73 11.40
CA LEU A 82 -11.48 12.31 12.73
C LEU A 82 -10.68 13.60 12.61
N PRO A 83 -11.31 14.75 12.29
CA PRO A 83 -10.59 16.01 12.03
C PRO A 83 -9.72 16.48 13.21
N PHE A 84 -10.13 16.20 14.46
CA PHE A 84 -9.36 16.55 15.65
C PHE A 84 -8.36 15.45 16.10
N GLY A 85 -8.28 14.34 15.36
CA GLY A 85 -7.40 13.21 15.66
C GLY A 85 -7.82 12.36 16.87
N ILE A 86 -8.79 12.80 17.67
CA ILE A 86 -9.32 12.09 18.85
C ILE A 86 -10.85 11.98 18.69
N PRO A 87 -11.45 10.82 18.95
CA PRO A 87 -12.91 10.65 18.95
C PRO A 87 -13.53 11.28 20.21
N ILE A 88 -13.62 12.61 20.25
CA ILE A 88 -13.99 13.38 21.47
C ILE A 88 -15.46 13.15 21.90
N ASN A 89 -16.35 12.73 20.99
CA ASN A 89 -17.81 12.72 21.27
C ASN A 89 -18.47 11.33 21.34
N GLY A 90 -17.72 10.22 21.37
CA GLY A 90 -18.29 8.87 21.53
C GLY A 90 -19.20 8.36 20.40
N GLY A 91 -19.66 9.23 19.50
CA GLY A 91 -20.16 8.88 18.18
C GLY A 91 -19.03 8.94 17.18
N PHE A 92 -18.91 7.92 16.32
CA PHE A 92 -18.18 8.10 15.08
C PHE A 92 -18.89 9.21 14.30
N PRO A 93 -18.24 10.34 13.98
CA PRO A 93 -18.83 11.39 13.15
C PRO A 93 -18.89 10.95 11.67
N ILE A 94 -19.16 9.66 11.42
CA ILE A 94 -19.58 9.14 10.12
C ILE A 94 -21.08 9.41 9.96
N ASP A 95 -21.66 10.38 10.66
CA ASP A 95 -22.82 11.05 10.09
C ASP A 95 -22.33 11.59 8.76
N ALA A 96 -22.66 10.85 7.71
CA ALA A 96 -22.33 11.14 6.33
C ALA A 96 -22.94 12.50 6.08
N ARG A 97 -22.18 13.56 6.38
CA ARG A 97 -22.50 14.95 6.10
C ARG A 97 -23.02 14.88 4.68
N GLN A 98 -24.32 15.16 4.60
CA GLN A 98 -25.29 14.88 3.54
C GLN A 98 -24.65 14.59 2.19
N THR A 99 -25.22 13.62 1.45
CA THR A 99 -24.88 13.09 0.10
C THR A 99 -24.70 14.13 -1.02
N HIS A 100 -24.14 15.29 -0.72
CA HIS A 100 -24.02 16.45 -1.54
C HIS A 100 -22.59 16.48 -2.03
N PHE A 101 -22.48 16.67 -3.34
CA PHE A 101 -21.23 16.85 -4.02
C PHE A 101 -20.50 18.07 -3.42
N ARG A 102 -19.40 17.82 -2.71
CA ARG A 102 -18.54 18.88 -2.16
C ARG A 102 -17.35 19.06 -3.07
N ILE A 103 -17.20 20.27 -3.60
CA ILE A 103 -16.06 20.66 -4.44
C ILE A 103 -14.74 20.43 -3.66
N GLN A 104 -14.74 20.67 -2.34
CA GLN A 104 -13.59 20.42 -1.47
C GLN A 104 -13.14 18.95 -1.50
N ASP A 105 -14.08 17.99 -1.44
CA ASP A 105 -13.76 16.56 -1.44
C ASP A 105 -13.23 16.14 -2.81
N LEU A 106 -13.79 16.67 -3.90
CA LEU A 106 -13.31 16.43 -5.25
C LEU A 106 -11.87 16.95 -5.43
N LEU A 107 -11.58 18.17 -4.98
CA LEU A 107 -10.24 18.77 -5.03
C LEU A 107 -9.24 17.98 -4.17
N LEU A 108 -9.65 17.55 -2.97
CA LEU A 108 -8.82 16.74 -2.10
C LEU A 108 -8.46 15.39 -2.75
N VAL A 109 -9.46 14.68 -3.29
CA VAL A 109 -9.24 13.39 -3.97
C VAL A 109 -8.35 13.57 -5.19
N MET A 110 -8.57 14.63 -5.99
CA MET A 110 -7.72 14.94 -7.13
C MET A 110 -6.27 15.22 -6.72
N ALA A 111 -6.07 16.02 -5.66
CA ALA A 111 -4.74 16.29 -5.13
C ALA A 111 -4.05 15.02 -4.61
N VAL A 112 -4.79 14.12 -3.94
CA VAL A 112 -4.26 12.82 -3.47
C VAL A 112 -3.84 11.94 -4.65
N VAL A 113 -4.66 11.84 -5.70
CA VAL A 113 -4.33 11.04 -6.89
C VAL A 113 -3.08 11.60 -7.59
N VAL A 114 -3.02 12.93 -7.79
CA VAL A 114 -1.85 13.59 -8.39
C VAL A 114 -0.61 13.39 -7.52
N TYR A 115 -0.72 13.53 -6.20
CA TYR A 115 0.35 13.26 -5.26
C TYR A 115 0.89 11.83 -5.41
N LEU A 116 0.00 10.82 -5.41
CA LEU A 116 0.42 9.42 -5.55
C LEU A 116 1.13 9.17 -6.89
N ILE A 117 0.55 9.64 -8.00
CA ILE A 117 1.12 9.45 -9.34
C ILE A 117 2.51 10.10 -9.41
N ALA A 118 2.63 11.37 -9.01
CA ALA A 118 3.88 12.10 -9.09
C ALA A 118 4.94 11.54 -8.14
N GLN A 119 4.57 11.19 -6.90
CA GLN A 119 5.47 10.63 -5.90
C GLN A 119 6.00 9.25 -6.31
N TYR A 120 5.13 8.35 -6.79
CA TYR A 120 5.59 7.05 -7.31
C TYR A 120 6.40 7.20 -8.58
N ARG A 121 6.11 8.21 -9.43
CA ARG A 121 6.94 8.52 -10.58
C ARG A 121 8.34 8.95 -10.17
N VAL A 122 8.47 9.88 -9.21
CA VAL A 122 9.77 10.28 -8.64
C VAL A 122 10.51 9.05 -8.10
N TYR A 123 9.82 8.15 -7.40
CA TYR A 123 10.46 6.92 -6.92
C TYR A 123 10.89 5.98 -8.03
N SER A 124 10.12 5.86 -9.13
CA SER A 124 10.49 5.04 -10.28
C SER A 124 11.68 5.57 -11.08
N LEU A 125 11.99 6.85 -10.94
CA LEU A 125 13.17 7.49 -11.53
C LEU A 125 14.37 7.42 -10.59
N ALA A 126 14.12 7.59 -9.28
CA ALA A 126 15.15 7.49 -8.26
C ALA A 126 15.56 6.04 -7.91
N HIS A 127 14.71 5.07 -8.20
CA HIS A 127 14.93 3.64 -8.00
C HIS A 127 14.30 2.86 -9.14
N MET A 128 14.85 1.69 -9.46
CA MET A 128 14.12 0.72 -10.26
C MET A 128 12.87 0.27 -9.48
N ALA A 129 11.72 0.86 -9.80
CA ALA A 129 10.44 0.53 -9.18
C ALA A 129 9.99 -0.89 -9.54
N VAL A 130 10.49 -1.44 -10.65
CA VAL A 130 10.27 -2.82 -11.07
C VAL A 130 11.62 -3.53 -10.99
N PRO A 131 11.73 -4.67 -10.27
CA PRO A 131 12.94 -5.48 -10.34
C PRO A 131 13.18 -5.86 -11.80
N ASP A 132 14.36 -5.56 -12.32
CA ASP A 132 14.72 -5.88 -13.70
C ASP A 132 14.44 -7.37 -13.98
N GLU A 133 13.62 -7.67 -14.98
CA GLU A 133 13.27 -9.06 -15.33
C GLU A 133 14.49 -9.82 -15.87
N ARG A 134 15.57 -9.11 -16.24
CA ARG A 134 16.82 -9.70 -16.78
C ARG A 134 17.77 -10.26 -15.72
N GLN A 135 17.32 -10.43 -14.48
CA GLN A 135 18.14 -10.86 -13.34
C GLN A 135 18.53 -12.35 -13.35
N LEU A 136 19.31 -12.79 -14.34
CA LEU A 136 19.99 -14.09 -14.27
C LEU A 136 21.41 -13.98 -13.67
N ARG A 137 22.06 -12.80 -13.68
CA ARG A 137 23.43 -12.63 -13.12
C ARG A 137 23.75 -11.20 -12.66
N TYR A 138 23.08 -10.67 -11.64
CA TYR A 138 23.73 -9.56 -10.90
C TYR A 138 24.89 -10.13 -10.11
N GLN A 139 26.12 -9.71 -10.42
CA GLN A 139 27.23 -9.99 -9.53
C GLN A 139 27.06 -9.15 -8.27
N ARG A 140 27.44 -9.71 -7.12
CA ARG A 140 27.30 -9.05 -5.82
C ARG A 140 28.14 -7.76 -5.82
N GLY A 141 27.50 -6.62 -6.08
CA GLY A 141 28.16 -5.31 -6.16
C GLY A 141 27.80 -4.49 -7.40
N ASP A 142 27.15 -5.10 -8.40
CA ASP A 142 26.64 -4.36 -9.55
C ASP A 142 25.58 -3.36 -9.10
N LYS A 143 25.70 -2.13 -9.58
CA LYS A 143 24.71 -1.09 -9.32
C LYS A 143 23.53 -1.32 -10.25
N PRO A 144 22.28 -1.19 -9.77
CA PRO A 144 21.13 -1.21 -10.65
C PRO A 144 21.27 -0.09 -11.69
N ASP A 145 21.10 -0.43 -12.97
CA ASP A 145 21.04 0.57 -14.03
C ASP A 145 19.80 1.45 -13.81
N LEU A 146 20.04 2.75 -13.62
CA LEU A 146 18.97 3.73 -13.47
C LEU A 146 18.37 4.00 -14.85
N ARG A 147 17.05 4.15 -14.91
CA ARG A 147 16.37 4.55 -16.14
C ARG A 147 16.84 5.94 -16.55
N ASP A 148 17.28 6.08 -17.80
CA ASP A 148 17.73 7.36 -18.34
C ASP A 148 16.59 8.41 -18.30
N PRO A 149 16.75 9.52 -17.56
CA PRO A 149 15.78 10.61 -17.53
C PRO A 149 15.46 11.19 -18.91
N ALA A 150 16.38 11.07 -19.89
CA ALA A 150 16.19 11.56 -21.25
C ALA A 150 15.04 10.85 -22.00
N LEU A 151 14.59 9.68 -21.52
CA LEU A 151 13.47 8.94 -22.11
C LEU A 151 12.09 9.44 -21.62
N ILE A 152 12.05 10.39 -20.69
CA ILE A 152 10.80 10.97 -20.18
C ILE A 152 10.28 12.00 -21.18
N SER A 153 9.12 11.76 -21.77
CA SER A 153 8.46 12.73 -22.65
C SER A 153 7.94 13.93 -21.84
N GLU A 154 8.06 15.14 -22.40
CA GLU A 154 7.48 16.35 -21.80
C GLU A 154 5.95 16.30 -21.72
N GLN A 155 5.31 15.52 -22.60
CA GLN A 155 3.87 15.32 -22.63
C GLN A 155 3.37 14.37 -21.53
N GLU A 156 4.27 13.70 -20.80
CA GLU A 156 3.88 12.75 -19.78
C GLU A 156 3.12 13.42 -18.62
N VAL A 157 3.58 14.59 -18.16
CA VAL A 157 2.93 15.31 -17.06
C VAL A 157 1.48 15.71 -17.39
N PRO A 158 1.17 16.39 -18.52
CA PRO A 158 -0.21 16.71 -18.85
C PRO A 158 -1.07 15.47 -19.08
N GLN A 159 -0.53 14.40 -19.68
CA GLN A 159 -1.24 13.13 -19.82
C GLN A 159 -1.59 12.52 -18.46
N LEU A 160 -0.67 12.58 -17.49
CA LEU A 160 -0.93 12.12 -16.12
C LEU A 160 -1.99 12.98 -15.42
N MET A 161 -2.04 14.29 -15.66
CA MET A 161 -3.10 15.15 -15.13
C MET A 161 -4.47 14.80 -15.72
N VAL A 162 -4.55 14.57 -17.03
CA VAL A 162 -5.79 14.13 -17.69
C VAL A 162 -6.22 12.76 -17.16
N ALA A 163 -5.29 11.83 -17.01
CA ALA A 163 -5.57 10.51 -16.45
C ALA A 163 -6.05 10.61 -14.99
N ALA A 164 -5.42 11.45 -14.17
CA ALA A 164 -5.84 11.70 -12.80
C ALA A 164 -7.27 12.27 -12.75
N ALA A 165 -7.57 13.28 -13.58
CA ALA A 165 -8.90 13.85 -13.68
C ALA A 165 -9.95 12.82 -14.11
N ALA A 166 -9.63 12.00 -15.12
CA ALA A 166 -10.51 10.93 -15.58
C ALA A 166 -10.79 9.89 -14.49
N VAL A 167 -9.77 9.51 -13.70
CA VAL A 167 -9.90 8.58 -12.58
C VAL A 167 -10.79 9.17 -11.48
N VAL A 168 -10.62 10.45 -11.15
CA VAL A 168 -11.44 11.14 -10.15
C VAL A 168 -12.91 11.20 -10.60
N ILE A 169 -13.15 11.58 -11.86
CA ILE A 169 -14.50 11.63 -12.44
C ILE A 169 -15.14 10.24 -12.45
N ALA A 170 -14.41 9.21 -12.90
CA ALA A 170 -14.90 7.83 -12.91
C ALA A 170 -15.22 7.34 -11.49
N GLY A 171 -14.33 7.59 -10.54
CA GLY A 171 -14.54 7.27 -9.12
C GLY A 171 -15.77 7.98 -8.55
N GLN A 172 -15.97 9.24 -8.90
CA GLN A 172 -17.15 10.01 -8.50
C GLN A 172 -18.44 9.43 -9.11
N MET A 173 -18.45 9.07 -10.39
CA MET A 173 -19.62 8.45 -11.04
C MET A 173 -19.96 7.09 -10.43
N ILE A 174 -18.95 6.28 -10.11
CA ILE A 174 -19.13 5.01 -9.39
C ILE A 174 -19.71 5.27 -8.00
N TRP A 175 -19.16 6.22 -7.25
CA TRP A 175 -19.64 6.56 -5.92
C TRP A 175 -21.09 7.07 -5.94
N LEU A 176 -21.43 7.92 -6.90
CA LEU A 176 -22.81 8.37 -7.13
C LEU A 176 -23.73 7.18 -7.37
N GLY A 177 -23.35 6.28 -8.29
CA GLY A 177 -24.13 5.06 -8.56
C GLY A 177 -24.30 4.18 -7.32
N LEU A 178 -23.24 3.97 -6.52
CA LEU A 178 -23.30 3.19 -5.28
C LEU A 178 -24.15 3.88 -4.20
N SER A 179 -24.18 5.21 -4.18
CA SER A 179 -24.96 5.99 -3.21
C SER A 179 -26.48 5.96 -3.46
N GLU A 180 -26.87 5.68 -4.72
CA GLU A 180 -28.26 5.47 -5.14
C GLU A 180 -28.74 4.03 -4.89
N VAL A 181 -27.86 3.11 -4.50
CA VAL A 181 -28.21 1.72 -4.22
C VAL A 181 -28.30 1.48 -2.71
N VAL A 182 -29.37 0.84 -2.27
CA VAL A 182 -29.56 0.41 -0.87
C VAL A 182 -29.60 -1.10 -0.83
N LEU A 183 -28.88 -1.69 0.14
CA LEU A 183 -28.95 -3.11 0.44
C LEU A 183 -29.97 -3.39 1.53
N ASP A 184 -31.00 -4.16 1.19
CA ASP A 184 -32.00 -4.65 2.12
C ASP A 184 -32.11 -6.19 2.01
N PHE A 185 -31.46 -6.90 2.92
CA PHE A 185 -31.44 -8.36 2.94
C PHE A 185 -32.80 -9.01 3.26
N ARG A 186 -33.81 -8.23 3.66
CA ARG A 186 -35.17 -8.74 3.94
C ARG A 186 -36.01 -8.88 2.68
N GLN A 187 -35.58 -8.26 1.58
CA GLN A 187 -36.31 -8.20 0.34
C GLN A 187 -35.54 -8.97 -0.74
N LEU A 188 -36.26 -9.69 -1.61
CA LEU A 188 -35.69 -10.39 -2.77
C LEU A 188 -36.15 -9.65 -4.05
N PRO A 189 -35.25 -9.07 -4.86
CA PRO A 189 -33.79 -9.02 -4.72
C PRO A 189 -33.29 -8.04 -3.63
N PRO A 190 -32.13 -8.29 -3.02
CA PRO A 190 -31.60 -7.49 -1.89
C PRO A 190 -31.04 -6.12 -2.31
N ILE A 191 -30.93 -5.86 -3.60
CA ILE A 191 -30.41 -4.63 -4.18
C ILE A 191 -31.58 -3.84 -4.73
N ARG A 192 -31.81 -2.62 -4.21
CA ARG A 192 -32.87 -1.73 -4.71
C ARG A 192 -32.35 -0.31 -4.93
N PRO A 193 -32.82 0.39 -5.97
CA PRO A 193 -32.56 1.81 -6.11
C PRO A 193 -33.26 2.55 -4.96
N ARG A 194 -32.60 3.60 -4.45
CA ARG A 194 -33.13 4.49 -3.43
C ARG A 194 -34.36 5.21 -4.00
N GLN A 195 -35.54 4.90 -3.49
CA GLN A 195 -36.76 5.58 -3.91
C GLN A 195 -36.81 6.98 -3.28
N ALA A 196 -36.87 8.02 -4.12
CA ALA A 196 -37.04 9.39 -3.69
C ALA A 196 -38.38 9.55 -2.96
N GLY A 197 -38.35 9.87 -1.65
CA GLY A 197 -39.55 10.14 -0.85
C GLY A 197 -39.73 9.26 0.38
N MET A 198 -39.11 8.08 0.44
CA MET A 198 -39.08 7.27 1.67
C MET A 198 -37.87 7.66 2.54
N PHE A 199 -38.00 8.79 3.25
CA PHE A 199 -37.07 9.19 4.31
C PHE A 199 -37.34 8.49 5.65
N GLY A 200 -38.40 7.68 5.72
CA GLY A 200 -38.64 6.81 6.86
C GLY A 200 -37.55 5.75 6.94
N SER A 201 -36.86 5.67 8.09
CA SER A 201 -36.06 4.52 8.45
C SER A 201 -36.97 3.28 8.40
N VAL A 202 -36.88 2.50 7.32
CA VAL A 202 -37.58 1.22 7.24
C VAL A 202 -37.09 0.40 8.43
N GLU A 203 -37.99 0.07 9.33
CA GLU A 203 -37.67 -0.50 10.63
C GLU A 203 -36.89 -1.81 10.44
N GLY A 204 -35.59 -1.78 10.75
CA GLY A 204 -34.67 -2.91 10.59
C GLY A 204 -33.91 -3.02 9.26
N ALA A 205 -33.95 -1.99 8.40
CA ALA A 205 -32.94 -1.83 7.36
C ALA A 205 -31.57 -1.52 7.97
N MET A 206 -30.50 -1.99 7.32
CA MET A 206 -29.12 -1.67 7.74
C MET A 206 -28.92 -0.14 7.70
N PRO A 207 -28.19 0.47 8.65
CA PRO A 207 -27.88 1.89 8.59
C PRO A 207 -27.31 2.27 7.20
N PRO A 208 -27.78 3.36 6.57
CA PRO A 208 -27.38 3.70 5.20
C PRO A 208 -25.86 3.74 5.02
N GLN A 209 -25.13 4.20 6.03
CA GLN A 209 -23.68 4.25 6.06
C GLN A 209 -23.04 2.86 5.93
N ALA A 210 -23.52 1.89 6.71
CA ALA A 210 -23.00 0.54 6.69
C ALA A 210 -23.33 -0.18 5.37
N SER A 211 -24.52 0.07 4.81
CA SER A 211 -24.88 -0.46 3.48
C SER A 211 -23.96 0.06 2.38
N ARG A 212 -23.65 1.38 2.38
CA ARG A 212 -22.73 2.00 1.42
C ARG A 212 -21.31 1.50 1.58
N TRP A 213 -20.84 1.35 2.82
CA TRP A 213 -19.50 0.83 3.08
C TRP A 213 -19.37 -0.63 2.62
N LEU A 214 -20.39 -1.45 2.87
CA LEU A 214 -20.42 -2.82 2.41
C LEU A 214 -20.46 -2.90 0.88
N LEU A 215 -21.30 -2.09 0.22
CA LEU A 215 -21.32 -1.97 -1.25
C LEU A 215 -19.97 -1.54 -1.81
N PHE A 216 -19.31 -0.56 -1.17
CA PHE A 216 -17.99 -0.10 -1.56
C PHE A 216 -16.94 -1.21 -1.46
N VAL A 217 -16.89 -1.91 -0.32
CA VAL A 217 -15.94 -3.03 -0.11
C VAL A 217 -16.19 -4.17 -1.10
N LEU A 218 -17.46 -4.53 -1.34
CA LEU A 218 -17.81 -5.55 -2.33
C LEU A 218 -17.41 -5.14 -3.74
N SER A 219 -17.75 -3.91 -4.15
CA SER A 219 -17.43 -3.38 -5.48
C SER A 219 -15.91 -3.30 -5.69
N PHE A 220 -15.17 -2.85 -4.67
CA PHE A 220 -13.72 -2.83 -4.70
C PHE A 220 -13.12 -4.24 -4.77
N GLY A 221 -13.65 -5.19 -4.00
CA GLY A 221 -13.23 -6.59 -4.05
C GLY A 221 -13.43 -7.22 -5.43
N VAL A 222 -14.59 -6.99 -6.05
CA VAL A 222 -14.89 -7.43 -7.42
C VAL A 222 -13.94 -6.77 -8.42
N LEU A 223 -13.70 -5.47 -8.31
CA LEU A 223 -12.77 -4.75 -9.19
C LEU A 223 -11.34 -5.31 -9.09
N VAL A 224 -10.82 -5.53 -7.87
CA VAL A 224 -9.50 -6.12 -7.65
C VAL A 224 -9.42 -7.53 -8.22
N PHE A 225 -10.47 -8.32 -8.05
CA PHE A 225 -10.53 -9.67 -8.60
C PHE A 225 -10.52 -9.68 -10.14
N VAL A 226 -11.38 -8.85 -10.76
CA VAL A 226 -11.48 -8.74 -12.23
C VAL A 226 -10.20 -8.20 -12.83
N THR A 227 -9.62 -7.14 -12.25
CA THR A 227 -8.34 -6.59 -12.73
C THR A 227 -7.21 -7.60 -12.60
N ARG A 228 -7.10 -8.31 -11.47
CA ARG A 228 -6.13 -9.39 -11.30
C ARG A 228 -6.30 -10.48 -12.35
N LEU A 229 -7.54 -10.92 -12.61
CA LEU A 229 -7.82 -11.92 -13.65
C LEU A 229 -7.46 -11.41 -15.05
N ALA A 230 -7.79 -10.16 -15.37
CA ALA A 230 -7.47 -9.54 -16.66
C ALA A 230 -5.95 -9.45 -16.85
N PHE A 231 -5.19 -8.99 -15.86
CA PHE A 231 -3.73 -8.94 -15.92
C PHE A 231 -3.11 -10.34 -16.00
N TRP A 232 -3.64 -11.30 -15.24
CA TRP A 232 -3.18 -12.69 -15.31
C TRP A 232 -3.40 -13.28 -16.69
N TYR A 233 -4.59 -13.08 -17.26
CA TYR A 233 -4.94 -13.55 -18.61
C TYR A 233 -4.14 -12.85 -19.70
N TRP A 234 -3.94 -11.53 -19.59
CA TRP A 234 -3.12 -10.78 -20.52
C TRP A 234 -1.67 -11.27 -20.48
N LYS A 235 -1.10 -11.44 -19.28
CA LYS A 235 0.23 -12.02 -19.11
C LYS A 235 0.34 -13.39 -19.77
N LEU A 236 -0.67 -14.25 -19.62
CA LEU A 236 -0.70 -15.56 -20.28
C LEU A 236 -0.69 -15.45 -21.80
N ARG A 237 -1.37 -14.47 -22.38
CA ARG A 237 -1.40 -14.25 -23.83
C ARG A 237 -0.12 -13.63 -24.41
N THR A 238 0.65 -12.91 -23.60
CA THR A 238 1.89 -12.28 -24.06
C THR A 238 3.13 -13.16 -23.93
N LEU A 239 3.03 -14.30 -23.23
CA LEU A 239 4.16 -15.20 -23.04
C LEU A 239 4.60 -15.86 -24.35
N ASN A 240 5.87 -15.71 -24.69
CA ASN A 240 6.45 -16.42 -25.82
C ASN A 240 6.65 -17.92 -25.48
N ARG A 241 6.71 -18.80 -26.48
CA ARG A 241 6.88 -20.26 -26.27
C ARG A 241 8.11 -20.59 -25.43
N ALA A 242 9.21 -19.87 -25.62
CA ALA A 242 10.43 -20.04 -24.85
C ALA A 242 10.25 -19.64 -23.37
N GLU A 243 9.56 -18.53 -23.11
CA GLU A 243 9.26 -18.06 -21.74
C GLU A 243 8.29 -19.03 -21.04
N ALA A 244 7.28 -19.53 -21.76
CA ALA A 244 6.37 -20.54 -21.24
C ALA A 244 7.10 -21.84 -20.89
N GLN A 245 8.01 -22.31 -21.75
CA GLN A 245 8.86 -23.48 -21.46
C GLN A 245 9.75 -23.25 -20.24
N MET A 246 10.34 -22.06 -20.11
CA MET A 246 11.15 -21.71 -18.94
C MET A 246 10.32 -21.70 -17.65
N ILE A 247 9.13 -21.08 -17.67
CA ILE A 247 8.22 -21.05 -16.51
C ILE A 247 7.78 -22.46 -16.13
N LEU A 248 7.44 -23.32 -17.11
CA LEU A 248 7.08 -24.70 -16.86
C LEU A 248 8.26 -25.51 -16.30
N ALA A 249 9.47 -25.30 -16.81
CA ALA A 249 10.67 -25.90 -16.26
C ALA A 249 10.89 -25.46 -14.81
N ASP A 250 10.83 -24.16 -14.52
CA ASP A 250 11.00 -23.62 -13.16
C ASP A 250 9.93 -24.13 -12.19
N ALA A 251 8.68 -24.23 -12.63
CA ALA A 251 7.59 -24.83 -11.87
C ALA A 251 7.89 -26.31 -11.56
N GLY A 252 8.32 -27.08 -12.56
CA GLY A 252 8.73 -28.47 -12.38
C GLY A 252 9.92 -28.62 -11.41
N TRP A 253 10.93 -27.76 -11.52
CA TRP A 253 12.07 -27.73 -10.60
C TRP A 253 11.67 -27.34 -9.17
N ALA A 254 10.71 -26.43 -9.01
CA ALA A 254 10.19 -26.05 -7.71
C ALA A 254 9.41 -27.19 -7.05
N GLU A 255 8.61 -27.91 -7.83
CA GLU A 255 7.88 -29.11 -7.38
C GLU A 255 8.85 -30.23 -6.98
N MET A 256 9.81 -30.58 -7.86
CA MET A 256 10.82 -31.60 -7.55
C MET A 256 11.66 -31.24 -6.32
N ARG A 257 12.04 -29.97 -6.13
CA ARG A 257 12.75 -29.52 -4.92
C ARG A 257 11.91 -29.67 -3.66
N ARG A 258 10.61 -29.36 -3.72
CA ARG A 258 9.69 -29.55 -2.58
C ARG A 258 9.56 -31.03 -2.23
N GLU A 259 9.48 -31.91 -3.23
CA GLU A 259 9.43 -33.36 -3.01
C GLU A 259 10.74 -33.91 -2.45
N ALA A 260 11.88 -33.50 -3.00
CA ALA A 260 13.19 -33.88 -2.50
C ALA A 260 13.39 -33.44 -1.05
N ALA A 261 13.04 -32.18 -0.72
CA ALA A 261 13.09 -31.67 0.65
C ALA A 261 12.16 -32.46 1.60
N ARG A 262 10.97 -32.86 1.13
CA ARG A 262 10.06 -33.72 1.88
C ARG A 262 10.69 -35.09 2.15
N GLN A 263 11.28 -35.72 1.13
CA GLN A 263 11.98 -37.01 1.27
C GLN A 263 13.19 -36.91 2.22
N GLU A 264 13.99 -35.85 2.13
CA GLU A 264 15.11 -35.61 3.04
C GLU A 264 14.64 -35.41 4.47
N THR A 265 13.54 -34.68 4.68
CA THR A 265 12.90 -34.51 5.99
C THR A 265 12.46 -35.85 6.56
N TRP A 266 11.85 -36.71 5.75
CA TRP A 266 11.47 -38.07 6.17
C TRP A 266 12.69 -38.95 6.47
N ARG A 267 13.75 -38.89 5.66
CA ARG A 267 15.01 -39.61 5.91
C ARG A 267 15.69 -39.12 7.20
N ALA A 268 15.68 -37.81 7.43
CA ALA A 268 16.22 -37.20 8.65
C ALA A 268 15.41 -37.61 9.88
N TRP A 269 14.07 -37.60 9.78
CA TRP A 269 13.18 -38.08 10.83
C TRP A 269 13.39 -39.56 11.14
N GLY A 270 13.52 -40.41 10.13
CA GLY A 270 13.82 -41.84 10.28
C GLY A 270 15.17 -42.06 10.98
N LYS A 271 16.22 -41.35 10.56
CA LYS A 271 17.54 -41.38 11.23
C LYS A 271 17.47 -40.88 12.67
N TYR A 272 16.71 -39.83 12.94
CA TYR A 272 16.51 -39.31 14.30
C TYR A 272 15.78 -40.31 15.20
N ARG A 273 14.74 -40.96 14.68
CA ARG A 273 13.99 -42.01 15.38
C ARG A 273 14.87 -43.23 15.65
N ALA A 274 15.65 -43.69 14.67
CA ALA A 274 16.61 -44.77 14.85
C ALA A 274 17.70 -44.43 15.87
N ARG A 275 18.20 -43.18 15.86
CA ARG A 275 19.18 -42.68 16.85
C ARG A 275 18.62 -42.46 18.25
N ARG A 276 17.29 -42.29 18.41
CA ARG A 276 16.65 -42.30 19.74
C ARG A 276 16.55 -43.71 20.32
N LEU A 277 16.45 -44.73 19.47
CA LEU A 277 16.43 -46.14 19.88
C LEU A 277 17.83 -46.67 20.20
N LEU A 278 18.88 -46.03 19.70
CA LEU A 278 20.27 -46.34 20.05
C LEU A 278 20.74 -45.50 21.25
N PRO A 279 21.50 -46.06 22.21
CA PRO A 279 22.05 -45.31 23.33
C PRO A 279 22.97 -44.19 22.81
N LYS A 280 22.72 -42.94 23.23
CA LYS A 280 23.43 -41.77 22.69
C LYS A 280 24.93 -41.85 22.97
N PRO A 281 25.80 -41.92 21.94
CA PRO A 281 27.23 -41.76 22.16
C PRO A 281 27.51 -40.30 22.58
N LYS A 282 28.38 -40.13 23.59
CA LYS A 282 28.83 -38.82 24.10
C LYS A 282 29.61 -38.09 23.00
N LEU A 283 28.90 -37.31 22.18
CA LEU A 283 29.52 -36.50 21.13
C LEU A 283 30.14 -35.24 21.72
N LYS A 284 31.45 -35.07 21.51
CA LYS A 284 32.25 -33.89 21.83
C LYS A 284 31.74 -32.72 20.97
N ARG A 285 31.15 -31.69 21.60
CA ARG A 285 30.62 -30.49 20.93
C ARG A 285 31.71 -29.86 20.05
N ARG A 286 31.44 -29.76 18.74
CA ARG A 286 32.22 -28.89 17.84
C ARG A 286 31.84 -27.43 18.15
N PRO A 287 32.80 -26.50 18.27
CA PRO A 287 32.51 -25.09 18.43
C PRO A 287 31.73 -24.61 17.19
N SER A 288 30.51 -24.11 17.42
CA SER A 288 29.65 -23.56 16.38
C SER A 288 30.17 -22.18 15.96
N ASP A 289 30.48 -22.00 14.68
CA ASP A 289 30.68 -20.67 14.12
C ASP A 289 29.42 -19.82 14.33
N PRO A 290 29.54 -18.57 14.79
CA PRO A 290 28.39 -17.70 15.02
C PRO A 290 27.77 -17.33 13.67
N VAL A 291 26.71 -18.03 13.30
CA VAL A 291 25.82 -17.64 12.20
C VAL A 291 25.26 -16.27 12.54
N LYS A 292 25.80 -15.19 11.94
CA LYS A 292 25.38 -13.81 12.19
C LYS A 292 23.88 -13.68 11.87
N PRO A 293 22.98 -13.56 12.87
CA PRO A 293 21.53 -13.57 12.67
C PRO A 293 20.97 -12.20 12.22
N TRP A 294 21.83 -11.27 11.81
CA TRP A 294 21.52 -9.85 11.74
C TRP A 294 20.56 -9.46 10.60
N VAL A 295 20.54 -10.19 9.48
CA VAL A 295 19.68 -9.83 8.33
C VAL A 295 18.23 -10.24 8.57
N GLY A 296 17.99 -11.44 9.11
CA GLY A 296 16.66 -11.88 9.51
C GLY A 296 16.13 -11.08 10.70
N ALA A 297 16.99 -10.77 11.68
CA ALA A 297 16.61 -9.99 12.85
C ALA A 297 16.24 -8.54 12.52
N ALA A 298 16.86 -7.90 11.52
CA ALA A 298 16.51 -6.54 11.12
C ALA A 298 15.14 -6.48 10.45
N ILE A 299 14.86 -7.38 9.49
CA ILE A 299 13.55 -7.45 8.81
C ILE A 299 12.46 -7.85 9.80
N PHE A 300 12.73 -8.83 10.67
CA PHE A 300 11.79 -9.24 11.71
C PHE A 300 11.55 -8.12 12.73
N ARG A 301 12.57 -7.36 13.13
CA ARG A 301 12.41 -6.19 14.02
C ARG A 301 11.59 -5.08 13.36
N SER A 302 11.80 -4.76 12.09
CA SER A 302 10.99 -3.74 11.41
C SER A 302 9.52 -4.17 11.27
N CYS A 303 9.27 -5.45 10.94
CA CYS A 303 7.91 -5.98 10.85
C CYS A 303 7.24 -6.04 12.24
N LEU A 304 7.99 -6.48 13.25
CA LEU A 304 7.53 -6.54 14.64
C LEU A 304 7.24 -5.14 15.20
N ILE A 305 8.05 -4.12 14.89
CA ILE A 305 7.78 -2.73 15.29
C ILE A 305 6.50 -2.21 14.63
N MET A 306 6.24 -2.51 13.36
CA MET A 306 4.98 -2.11 12.71
C MET A 306 3.76 -2.82 13.31
N VAL A 307 3.88 -4.13 13.61
CA VAL A 307 2.80 -4.89 14.26
C VAL A 307 2.58 -4.38 15.68
N ILE A 308 3.64 -4.16 16.46
CA ILE A 308 3.53 -3.61 17.82
C ILE A 308 2.93 -2.20 17.79
N ALA A 309 3.34 -1.33 16.86
CA ALA A 309 2.76 0.00 16.74
C ALA A 309 1.26 -0.06 16.37
N GLY A 310 0.88 -0.96 15.46
CA GLY A 310 -0.53 -1.20 15.12
C GLY A 310 -1.34 -1.76 16.30
N VAL A 311 -0.79 -2.72 17.03
CA VAL A 311 -1.43 -3.32 18.21
C VAL A 311 -1.54 -2.31 19.35
N ILE A 312 -0.50 -1.49 19.60
CA ILE A 312 -0.54 -0.40 20.59
C ILE A 312 -1.59 0.63 20.19
N ALA A 313 -1.68 1.02 18.91
CA ALA A 313 -2.71 1.93 18.44
C ALA A 313 -4.13 1.35 18.68
N ILE A 314 -4.34 0.07 18.37
CA ILE A 314 -5.63 -0.62 18.62
C ILE A 314 -5.92 -0.72 20.12
N LEU A 315 -4.93 -1.05 20.96
CA LEU A 315 -5.09 -1.16 22.40
C LEU A 315 -5.31 0.20 23.05
N LEU A 316 -4.68 1.29 22.59
CA LEU A 316 -4.94 2.64 23.06
C LEU A 316 -6.36 3.10 22.70
N VAL A 317 -6.85 2.73 21.51
CA VAL A 317 -8.25 2.96 21.11
C VAL A 317 -9.19 2.15 22.00
N ALA A 318 -8.94 0.86 22.18
CA ALA A 318 -9.79 -0.02 23.01
C ALA A 318 -9.78 0.38 24.49
N PHE A 319 -8.61 0.73 25.04
CA PHE A 319 -8.46 1.20 26.41
C PHE A 319 -9.12 2.56 26.62
N GLY A 320 -9.00 3.47 25.64
CA GLY A 320 -9.73 4.74 25.63
C GLY A 320 -11.25 4.53 25.65
N VAL A 321 -11.77 3.59 24.84
CA VAL A 321 -13.18 3.20 24.84
C VAL A 321 -13.60 2.62 26.20
N TRP A 322 -12.79 1.75 26.80
CA TRP A 322 -13.08 1.12 28.10
C TRP A 322 -13.08 2.12 29.27
N LEU A 323 -12.11 3.04 29.33
CA LEU A 323 -12.04 4.10 30.35
C LEU A 323 -13.23 5.06 30.27
N LEU A 324 -13.74 5.29 29.06
CA LEU A 324 -14.94 6.11 28.85
C LEU A 324 -16.21 5.35 29.26
N ASP A 325 -16.27 4.02 29.11
CA ASP A 325 -17.37 3.18 29.62
C ASP A 325 -17.35 3.10 31.16
N SER A 326 -16.16 2.95 31.78
CA SER A 326 -16.03 2.82 33.24
C SER A 326 -16.38 4.08 34.02
N ARG A 327 -16.32 5.26 33.38
CA ARG A 327 -16.73 6.54 34.00
C ARG A 327 -18.23 6.82 33.87
N ARG A 328 -18.96 6.05 33.07
CA ARG A 328 -20.41 6.20 32.88
C ARG A 328 -21.25 5.30 33.80
N ARG A 329 -20.62 4.37 34.52
CA ARG A 329 -21.24 3.55 35.57
C ARG A 329 -20.93 4.14 36.94
#